data_AF-A0A2H0DF50-F1
#
_entry.id   AF-A0A2H0DF50-F1
#
_cell.length_a   1.000
_cell.length_b   1.000
_cell.length_c   1.000
_cell.angle_alpha   90.00
_cell.angle_beta   90.00
_cell.angle_gamma   90.00
#
_symmetry.space_group_name_H-M   'P 1'
#
loop_
_entity.id
_entity.type
_entity.pdbx_description
1 polymer ?
#
loop_
_entity_poly.entity_id
_entity_poly.type
_entity_poly.pdbx_seq_one_letter_code
_entity_poly.pdbx_strand_id
1 'polypeptide(L)'
;MVRLSSEESKHWSQSEVIERWQKLYSGGALVQMYQSGSPLSDIQKMMLDTQIEKWRERLSDLSWFMRCLNEHLARLANKEDMCTGRFWEGRFKSQALLDDAALMACIAYVDLNPIRANVATTPETSDYTSVKERIREYLGKSHAADNLLIMDGDNQQSTGIPFYLNDYLELLDWSGRVIRADKSGSIPMKLLPILKRLQIEPESWINQVNHFGKRWYRVVGSTNKIKTLALKLSLNWMNGQGSNSPFTASG
;
A
#
# COMPACT_ATOMS: atom_id res chain seq x y z
N MET A 1 3.34 0.15 0.99
CA MET A 1 1.91 0.19 0.59
C MET A 1 1.35 -1.21 0.75
N VAL A 2 0.07 -1.35 1.09
CA VAL A 2 -0.59 -2.66 1.26
C VAL A 2 -1.79 -2.70 0.33
N ARG A 3 -1.87 -3.74 -0.50
CA ARG A 3 -3.07 -4.04 -1.29
C ARG A 3 -3.99 -4.92 -0.46
N LEU A 4 -5.24 -4.52 -0.30
CA LEU A 4 -6.24 -5.32 0.40
C LEU A 4 -7.04 -6.13 -0.62
N SER A 5 -7.04 -7.45 -0.45
CA SER A 5 -7.82 -8.40 -1.26
C SER A 5 -8.84 -9.14 -0.40
N SER A 6 -9.70 -8.40 0.31
CA SER A 6 -10.68 -8.98 1.24
C SER A 6 -11.73 -9.87 0.55
N GLU A 7 -11.93 -9.75 -0.76
CA GLU A 7 -12.83 -10.62 -1.51
C GLU A 7 -12.20 -12.00 -1.77
N GLU A 8 -10.88 -12.08 -1.96
CA GLU A 8 -10.18 -13.36 -2.14
C GLU A 8 -10.32 -14.23 -0.89
N SER A 9 -10.28 -13.62 0.30
CA SER A 9 -10.39 -14.37 1.55
C SER A 9 -11.73 -15.08 1.73
N LYS A 10 -12.79 -14.62 1.08
CA LYS A 10 -14.11 -15.29 1.11
C LYS A 10 -14.13 -16.62 0.38
N HIS A 11 -13.20 -16.81 -0.56
CA HIS A 11 -13.13 -17.99 -1.42
C HIS A 11 -12.19 -19.07 -0.88
N TRP A 12 -11.41 -18.79 0.17
CA TRP A 12 -10.52 -19.79 0.75
C TRP A 12 -11.29 -20.93 1.41
N SER A 13 -10.85 -22.15 1.16
CA SER A 13 -11.31 -23.32 1.91
C SER A 13 -10.91 -23.22 3.40
N GLN A 14 -11.55 -24.02 4.25
CA GLN A 14 -11.20 -24.12 5.66
C GLN A 14 -9.71 -24.49 5.86
N SER A 15 -9.22 -25.46 5.09
CA SER A 15 -7.83 -25.91 5.13
C SER A 15 -6.85 -24.78 4.76
N GLU A 16 -7.20 -23.98 3.76
CA GLU A 16 -6.40 -22.83 3.33
C GLU A 16 -6.30 -21.72 4.39
N VAL A 17 -7.39 -21.45 5.11
CA VAL A 17 -7.40 -20.50 6.23
C VAL A 17 -6.51 -21.01 7.36
N ILE A 18 -6.63 -22.30 7.70
CA ILE A 18 -5.81 -22.95 8.71
C ILE A 18 -4.32 -22.85 8.35
N GLU A 19 -3.95 -23.22 7.12
CA GLU A 19 -2.56 -23.19 6.67
C GLU A 19 -1.96 -21.77 6.74
N ARG A 20 -2.71 -20.77 6.28
CA ARG A 20 -2.29 -19.36 6.33
C ARG A 20 -2.16 -18.87 7.78
N TRP A 21 -3.09 -19.24 8.65
CA TRP A 21 -3.02 -18.91 10.08
C TRP A 21 -1.81 -19.57 10.76
N GLN A 22 -1.53 -20.83 10.44
CA GLN A 22 -0.43 -21.61 11.02
C GLN A 22 0.96 -21.07 10.66
N LYS A 23 1.10 -20.28 9.58
CA LYS A 23 2.35 -19.57 9.25
C LYS A 23 2.70 -18.48 10.26
N LEU A 24 1.72 -17.99 11.03
CA LEU A 24 1.88 -16.87 11.97
C LEU A 24 1.64 -17.28 13.43
N TYR A 25 0.75 -18.25 13.66
CA TYR A 25 0.24 -18.63 14.98
C TYR A 25 0.09 -20.14 15.11
N SER A 26 -0.09 -20.65 16.33
CA SER A 26 -0.45 -22.06 16.53
C SER A 26 -1.95 -22.31 16.23
N GLY A 27 -2.26 -23.46 15.63
CA GLY A 27 -3.65 -23.87 15.32
C GLY A 27 -4.41 -24.56 16.46
N GLY A 28 -3.72 -24.97 17.52
CA GLY A 28 -4.32 -25.67 18.66
C GLY A 28 -4.73 -27.13 18.40
N ALA A 29 -5.28 -27.80 19.41
CA ALA A 29 -5.56 -29.24 19.40
C ALA A 29 -6.66 -29.64 18.40
N LEU A 30 -7.71 -28.83 18.23
CA LEU A 30 -8.80 -29.14 17.29
C LEU A 30 -8.33 -29.14 15.83
N VAL A 31 -7.41 -28.24 15.48
CA VAL A 31 -6.80 -28.22 14.14
C VAL A 31 -5.91 -29.44 13.93
N GLN A 32 -5.14 -29.85 14.94
CA GLN A 32 -4.32 -31.07 14.85
C GLN A 32 -5.19 -32.30 14.60
N MET A 33 -6.30 -32.44 15.34
CA MET A 33 -7.27 -33.52 15.12
C MET A 33 -7.90 -33.46 13.73
N TYR A 34 -8.27 -32.27 13.26
CA TYR A 34 -8.80 -32.07 11.91
C TYR A 34 -7.80 -32.48 10.82
N GLN A 35 -6.55 -32.05 10.95
CA GLN A 35 -5.47 -32.35 10.00
C GLN A 35 -5.05 -33.83 10.02
N SER A 36 -5.17 -34.50 11.18
CA SER A 36 -4.89 -35.94 11.29
C SER A 36 -6.04 -36.83 10.83
N GLY A 37 -7.17 -36.26 10.40
CA GLY A 37 -8.36 -37.01 10.01
C GLY A 37 -9.08 -37.69 11.19
N SER A 38 -8.79 -37.28 12.42
CA SER A 38 -9.45 -37.83 13.61
C SER A 38 -10.92 -37.40 13.65
N PRO A 39 -11.84 -38.28 14.07
CA PRO A 39 -13.25 -37.94 14.13
C PRO A 39 -13.48 -36.82 15.16
N LEU A 40 -14.07 -35.72 14.70
CA LEU A 40 -14.54 -34.62 15.55
C LEU A 40 -16.01 -34.82 15.88
N SER A 41 -16.40 -34.60 17.13
CA SER A 41 -17.81 -34.51 17.51
C SER A 41 -18.47 -33.29 16.86
N ASP A 42 -19.80 -33.27 16.78
CA ASP A 42 -20.52 -32.16 16.14
C ASP A 42 -20.27 -30.81 16.84
N ILE A 43 -20.11 -30.83 18.17
CA ILE A 43 -19.72 -29.65 18.95
C ILE A 43 -18.31 -29.20 18.57
N GLN A 44 -17.37 -30.13 18.45
CA GLN A 44 -15.98 -29.81 18.08
C GLN A 44 -15.88 -29.24 16.66
N LYS A 45 -16.66 -29.78 15.71
CA LYS A 45 -16.77 -29.22 14.35
C LYS A 45 -17.28 -27.79 14.38
N MET A 46 -18.40 -27.55 15.07
CA MET A 46 -18.96 -26.20 15.20
C MET A 46 -17.97 -25.20 15.84
N MET A 47 -17.23 -25.62 16.86
CA MET A 47 -16.19 -24.80 17.49
C MET A 47 -15.01 -24.52 16.55
N LEU A 48 -14.63 -25.49 15.72
CA LEU A 48 -13.58 -25.34 14.73
C LEU A 48 -14.02 -24.37 13.62
N ASP A 49 -15.22 -24.55 13.07
CA ASP A 49 -15.79 -23.67 12.05
C ASP A 49 -15.86 -22.22 12.53
N THR A 50 -16.33 -22.02 13.77
CA THR A 50 -16.37 -20.69 14.41
C THR A 50 -14.98 -20.06 14.56
N GLN A 51 -13.94 -20.86 14.83
CA GLN A 51 -12.57 -20.36 14.91
C GLN A 51 -12.00 -20.02 13.54
N ILE A 52 -12.26 -20.86 12.55
CA ILE A 52 -11.78 -20.66 11.17
C ILE A 52 -12.36 -19.37 10.60
N GLU A 53 -13.65 -19.10 10.79
CA GLU A 53 -14.24 -17.85 10.31
C GLU A 53 -13.64 -16.62 11.00
N LYS A 54 -13.37 -16.69 12.31
CA LYS A 54 -12.61 -15.64 13.01
C LYS A 54 -11.20 -15.47 12.46
N TRP A 55 -10.52 -16.54 12.09
CA TRP A 55 -9.18 -16.46 11.48
C TRP A 55 -9.24 -15.85 10.09
N ARG A 56 -10.24 -16.19 9.28
CA ARG A 56 -10.47 -15.60 7.96
C ARG A 56 -10.67 -14.08 8.03
N GLU A 57 -11.49 -13.61 8.96
CA GLU A 57 -11.67 -12.18 9.23
C GLU A 57 -10.35 -11.51 9.60
N ARG A 58 -9.58 -12.11 10.53
CA ARG A 58 -8.30 -11.54 10.99
C ARG A 58 -7.23 -11.51 9.91
N LEU A 59 -7.14 -12.56 9.09
CA LEU A 59 -6.19 -12.65 7.98
C LEU A 59 -6.48 -11.63 6.87
N SER A 60 -7.70 -11.09 6.81
CA SER A 60 -8.10 -10.05 5.85
C SER A 60 -8.24 -8.65 6.47
N ASP A 61 -7.88 -8.48 7.75
CA ASP A 61 -7.98 -7.20 8.47
C ASP A 61 -6.62 -6.46 8.52
N LEU A 62 -6.62 -5.22 8.04
CA LEU A 62 -5.42 -4.38 8.02
C LEU A 62 -4.89 -4.09 9.43
N SER A 63 -5.77 -3.95 10.43
CA SER A 63 -5.35 -3.63 11.79
C SER A 63 -4.64 -4.82 12.44
N TRP A 64 -5.12 -6.04 12.17
CA TRP A 64 -4.43 -7.28 12.55
C TRP A 64 -3.09 -7.41 11.86
N PHE A 65 -3.02 -7.19 10.55
CA PHE A 65 -1.74 -7.17 9.83
C PHE A 65 -0.74 -6.19 10.46
N MET A 66 -1.14 -4.94 10.68
CA MET A 66 -0.29 -3.91 11.26
C MET A 66 0.10 -4.24 12.71
N ARG A 67 -0.78 -4.86 13.49
CA ARG A 67 -0.46 -5.32 14.85
C ARG A 67 0.66 -6.35 14.81
N CYS A 68 0.56 -7.37 13.96
CA CYS A 68 1.56 -8.43 13.84
C CYS A 68 2.92 -7.86 13.42
N LEU A 69 2.92 -7.02 12.39
CA LEU A 69 4.14 -6.40 11.86
C LEU A 69 4.82 -5.51 12.90
N ASN A 70 4.05 -4.60 13.51
CA ASN A 70 4.59 -3.63 14.45
C ASN A 70 5.11 -4.29 15.73
N GLU A 71 4.43 -5.32 16.24
CA GLU A 71 4.88 -6.07 17.42
C GLU A 71 6.21 -6.78 17.14
N HIS A 72 6.33 -7.45 15.99
CA HIS A 72 7.56 -8.15 15.61
C HIS A 72 8.74 -7.19 15.47
N LEU A 73 8.57 -6.10 14.72
CA LEU A 73 9.62 -5.10 14.52
C LEU A 73 10.01 -4.41 15.83
N ALA A 74 9.05 -4.07 16.70
CA ALA A 74 9.34 -3.48 18.00
C ALA A 74 10.18 -4.40 18.88
N ARG A 75 9.92 -5.72 18.86
CA ARG A 75 10.72 -6.69 19.61
C ARG A 75 12.13 -6.82 19.06
N LEU A 76 12.30 -6.82 17.73
CA LEU A 76 13.61 -6.87 17.10
C LEU A 76 14.43 -5.62 17.45
N ALA A 77 13.86 -4.43 17.28
CA ALA A 77 14.55 -3.18 17.57
C ALA A 77 14.93 -3.05 19.05
N ASN A 78 14.01 -3.37 19.97
CA ASN A 78 14.32 -3.37 21.41
C ASN A 78 15.44 -4.35 21.77
N LYS A 79 15.49 -5.51 21.10
CA LYS A 79 16.55 -6.50 21.30
C LYS A 79 17.90 -6.01 20.77
N GLU A 80 17.91 -5.37 19.59
CA GLU A 80 19.10 -4.78 18.98
C GLU A 80 19.69 -3.66 19.85
N ASP A 81 18.83 -2.79 20.36
CA ASP A 81 19.21 -1.66 21.23
C ASP A 81 19.38 -2.04 22.71
N MET A 82 19.23 -3.33 23.05
CA MET A 82 19.27 -3.86 24.42
C MET A 82 18.37 -3.09 25.40
N CYS A 83 17.22 -2.62 24.93
CA CYS A 83 16.28 -1.82 25.70
C CYS A 83 14.92 -2.53 25.86
N THR A 84 14.06 -1.96 26.70
CA THR A 84 12.68 -2.42 26.88
C THR A 84 11.74 -1.24 26.82
N GLY A 85 10.47 -1.51 26.50
CA GLY A 85 9.43 -0.49 26.47
C GLY A 85 8.78 -0.36 25.10
N ARG A 86 8.08 0.76 24.93
CA ARG A 86 7.22 1.02 23.79
C ARG A 86 8.03 1.63 22.64
N PHE A 87 8.15 0.91 21.54
CA PHE A 87 8.84 1.38 20.33
C PHE A 87 8.00 2.39 19.51
N TRP A 88 6.68 2.20 19.42
CA TRP A 88 5.79 3.04 18.59
C TRP A 88 4.96 4.02 19.44
N GLU A 89 4.94 5.30 19.08
CA GLU A 89 4.28 6.37 19.85
C GLU A 89 2.74 6.35 19.81
N GLY A 90 2.11 5.67 18.85
CA GLY A 90 0.66 5.77 18.64
C GLY A 90 0.02 4.62 17.87
N ARG A 91 -1.24 4.83 17.47
CA ARG A 91 -1.92 3.97 16.49
C ARG A 91 -1.30 4.19 15.11
N PHE A 92 -1.31 3.15 14.28
CA PHE A 92 -0.94 3.31 12.88
C PHE A 92 -1.92 4.26 12.17
N LYS A 93 -1.42 4.97 11.15
CA LYS A 93 -2.24 5.77 10.25
C LYS A 93 -2.32 5.07 8.90
N SER A 94 -3.49 5.09 8.29
CA SER A 94 -3.72 4.54 6.95
C SER A 94 -4.48 5.54 6.11
N GLN A 95 -4.14 5.60 4.82
CA GLN A 95 -4.82 6.43 3.81
C GLN A 95 -5.20 5.51 2.66
N ALA A 96 -6.47 5.50 2.28
CA ALA A 96 -6.93 4.69 1.15
C ALA A 96 -6.61 5.40 -0.17
N LEU A 97 -5.95 4.68 -1.08
CA LEU A 97 -5.62 5.16 -2.43
C LEU A 97 -6.73 4.66 -3.37
N LEU A 98 -7.46 5.58 -3.99
CA LEU A 98 -8.71 5.26 -4.69
C LEU A 98 -8.57 5.12 -6.21
N ASP A 99 -7.42 5.51 -6.76
CA ASP A 99 -7.10 5.41 -8.18
C ASP A 99 -5.58 5.33 -8.42
N ASP A 100 -5.21 5.06 -9.67
CA ASP A 100 -3.83 4.89 -10.09
C ASP A 100 -3.03 6.19 -9.92
N ALA A 101 -3.67 7.36 -10.09
CA ALA A 101 -3.06 8.65 -9.81
C ALA A 101 -2.58 8.75 -8.35
N ALA A 102 -3.45 8.44 -7.39
CA ALA A 102 -3.11 8.42 -5.97
C ALA A 102 -2.03 7.38 -5.64
N LEU A 103 -2.08 6.21 -6.29
CA LEU A 103 -1.05 5.18 -6.16
C LEU A 103 0.30 5.68 -6.66
N MET A 104 0.38 6.20 -7.88
CA MET A 104 1.62 6.69 -8.48
C MET A 104 2.20 7.88 -7.71
N ALA A 105 1.36 8.80 -7.25
CA ALA A 105 1.79 9.90 -6.39
C ALA A 105 2.34 9.40 -5.04
N CYS A 106 1.74 8.34 -4.46
CA CYS A 106 2.23 7.72 -3.23
C CYS A 106 3.59 7.05 -3.44
N ILE A 107 3.75 6.25 -4.50
CA ILE A 107 5.00 5.57 -4.83
C ILE A 107 6.09 6.64 -5.06
N ALA A 108 5.82 7.64 -5.90
CA ALA A 108 6.75 8.74 -6.17
C ALA A 108 7.09 9.55 -4.92
N TYR A 109 6.11 9.82 -4.04
CA TYR A 109 6.38 10.43 -2.74
C TYR A 109 7.40 9.58 -1.98
N VAL A 110 7.14 8.28 -1.76
CA VAL A 110 8.04 7.42 -0.98
C VAL A 110 9.43 7.34 -1.60
N ASP A 111 9.53 7.10 -2.92
CA ASP A 111 10.81 6.93 -3.61
C ASP A 111 11.64 8.23 -3.65
N LEU A 112 10.99 9.41 -3.57
CA LEU A 112 11.67 10.70 -3.46
C LEU A 112 11.90 11.17 -2.01
N ASN A 113 11.53 10.39 -0.98
CA ASN A 113 11.79 10.76 0.42
C ASN A 113 13.29 11.01 0.68
N PRO A 114 14.23 10.13 0.27
CA PRO A 114 15.65 10.35 0.56
C PRO A 114 16.25 11.58 -0.13
N ILE A 115 15.72 11.96 -1.30
CA ILE A 115 16.08 13.22 -1.96
C ILE A 115 15.58 14.42 -1.15
N ARG A 116 14.32 14.38 -0.68
CA ARG A 116 13.76 15.45 0.16
C ARG A 116 14.45 15.57 1.52
N ALA A 117 14.89 14.45 2.08
CA ALA A 117 15.65 14.41 3.34
C ALA A 117 17.14 14.76 3.16
N ASN A 118 17.58 15.06 1.93
CA ASN A 118 18.98 15.32 1.58
C ASN A 118 19.95 14.18 1.96
N VAL A 119 19.44 12.94 1.99
CA VAL A 119 20.21 11.70 2.22
C VAL A 119 20.70 11.11 0.89
N ALA A 120 20.04 11.42 -0.22
CA ALA A 120 20.43 11.02 -1.57
C ALA A 120 20.33 12.20 -2.55
N THR A 121 21.15 12.20 -3.59
CA THR A 121 21.15 13.27 -4.61
C THR A 121 20.27 12.94 -5.82
N THR A 122 20.06 11.65 -6.05
CA THR A 122 19.31 11.07 -7.18
C THR A 122 18.58 9.79 -6.74
N PRO A 123 17.48 9.39 -7.39
CA PRO A 123 16.78 8.13 -7.09
C PRO A 123 17.68 6.89 -7.13
N GLU A 124 18.69 6.87 -8.01
CA GLU A 124 19.68 5.78 -8.16
C GLU A 124 20.54 5.60 -6.92
N THR A 125 20.82 6.70 -6.22
CA THR A 125 21.63 6.74 -4.99
C THR A 125 20.79 6.60 -3.72
N SER A 126 19.48 6.41 -3.87
CA SER A 126 18.52 6.34 -2.76
C SER A 126 18.50 4.95 -2.14
N ASP A 127 19.31 4.73 -1.11
CA ASP A 127 19.36 3.45 -0.40
C ASP A 127 18.00 3.11 0.24
N TYR A 128 17.64 1.83 0.20
CA TYR A 128 16.42 1.28 0.80
C TYR A 128 15.09 1.75 0.20
N THR A 129 15.06 2.07 -1.09
CA THR A 129 13.83 2.43 -1.82
C THR A 129 13.50 1.46 -2.95
N SER A 130 12.20 1.36 -3.28
CA SER A 130 11.75 0.48 -4.37
C SER A 130 12.24 0.94 -5.74
N VAL A 131 12.40 2.25 -5.95
CA VAL A 131 12.95 2.77 -7.21
C VAL A 131 14.35 2.22 -7.50
N LYS A 132 15.22 2.07 -6.48
CA LYS A 132 16.58 1.56 -6.70
C LYS A 132 16.58 0.15 -7.27
N GLU A 133 15.74 -0.73 -6.73
CA GLU A 133 15.60 -2.10 -7.25
C GLU A 133 14.96 -2.12 -8.64
N ARG A 134 13.96 -1.28 -8.89
CA ARG A 134 13.35 -1.11 -10.23
C ARG A 134 14.35 -0.63 -11.28
N ILE A 135 15.25 0.29 -10.92
CA ILE A 135 16.32 0.76 -11.82
C ILE A 135 17.32 -0.36 -12.09
N ARG A 136 17.68 -1.17 -11.08
CA ARG A 136 18.57 -2.32 -11.28
C ARG A 136 17.97 -3.35 -12.23
N GLU A 137 16.68 -3.64 -12.09
CA GLU A 137 15.92 -4.49 -13.02
C GLU A 137 15.94 -3.90 -14.43
N TYR A 138 15.61 -2.62 -14.58
CA TYR A 138 15.63 -1.91 -15.87
C TYR A 138 17.00 -1.96 -16.57
N LEU A 139 18.09 -1.89 -15.79
CA LEU A 139 19.47 -1.99 -16.29
C LEU A 139 19.94 -3.43 -16.54
N GLY A 140 19.09 -4.44 -16.33
CA GLY A 140 19.45 -5.86 -16.49
C GLY A 140 20.46 -6.36 -15.46
N LYS A 141 20.61 -5.67 -14.32
CA LYS A 141 21.64 -5.94 -13.31
C LYS A 141 21.17 -6.85 -12.17
N SER A 142 19.87 -7.17 -12.08
CA SER A 142 19.36 -8.03 -11.02
C SER A 142 17.97 -8.62 -11.31
N HIS A 143 17.70 -9.80 -10.75
CA HIS A 143 16.36 -10.35 -10.51
C HIS A 143 15.75 -9.84 -9.17
N ALA A 144 16.41 -8.91 -8.47
CA ALA A 144 16.00 -8.44 -7.13
C ALA A 144 14.61 -7.80 -7.02
N ALA A 145 13.91 -7.61 -8.14
CA ALA A 145 12.50 -7.21 -8.16
C ALA A 145 11.52 -8.35 -7.84
N ASP A 146 11.98 -9.58 -7.52
CA ASP A 146 11.09 -10.72 -7.18
C ASP A 146 10.06 -10.40 -6.08
N ASN A 147 10.37 -9.45 -5.19
CA ASN A 147 9.47 -9.02 -4.11
C ASN A 147 8.68 -7.74 -4.41
N LEU A 148 8.84 -7.16 -5.60
CA LEU A 148 8.10 -5.97 -6.03
C LEU A 148 6.98 -6.37 -6.99
N LEU A 149 5.84 -5.69 -6.85
CA LEU A 149 4.83 -5.75 -7.90
C LEU A 149 5.42 -5.17 -9.20
N ILE A 150 5.30 -5.96 -10.26
CA ILE A 150 5.69 -5.58 -11.62
C ILE A 150 4.90 -4.35 -12.08
N MET A 151 5.53 -3.51 -12.89
CA MET A 151 4.94 -2.31 -13.49
C MET A 151 4.71 -2.58 -14.97
N ASP A 152 3.54 -3.09 -15.31
CA ASP A 152 3.26 -3.69 -16.61
C ASP A 152 2.14 -2.99 -17.40
N GLY A 153 1.84 -1.76 -17.02
CA GLY A 153 1.03 -0.85 -17.83
C GLY A 153 -0.40 -1.35 -18.02
N ASP A 154 -0.82 -1.56 -19.26
CA ASP A 154 -2.21 -1.83 -19.62
C ASP A 154 -2.57 -3.33 -19.59
N ASN A 155 -1.71 -4.16 -19.00
CA ASN A 155 -1.94 -5.60 -18.91
C ASN A 155 -3.09 -5.94 -17.93
N GLN A 156 -4.30 -6.06 -18.47
CA GLN A 156 -5.51 -6.35 -17.69
C GLN A 156 -5.50 -7.73 -16.99
N GLN A 157 -4.62 -8.64 -17.40
CA GLN A 157 -4.49 -9.97 -16.79
C GLN A 157 -3.53 -9.99 -15.61
N SER A 158 -2.85 -8.87 -15.36
CA SER A 158 -1.85 -8.76 -14.33
C SER A 158 -2.40 -8.33 -12.99
N THR A 159 -1.77 -8.84 -11.94
CA THR A 159 -1.91 -8.33 -10.59
C THR A 159 -0.86 -7.25 -10.28
N GLY A 160 -0.13 -6.77 -11.27
CA GLY A 160 0.88 -5.71 -11.16
C GLY A 160 0.34 -4.32 -10.82
N ILE A 161 1.21 -3.34 -10.96
CA ILE A 161 0.89 -1.92 -10.93
C ILE A 161 0.56 -1.52 -12.38
N PRO A 162 -0.62 -0.93 -12.66
CA PRO A 162 -1.08 -0.63 -14.01
C PRO A 162 -0.40 0.63 -14.58
N PHE A 163 0.93 0.57 -14.66
CA PHE A 163 1.77 1.67 -15.12
C PHE A 163 3.08 1.13 -15.66
N TYR A 164 3.53 1.64 -16.80
CA TYR A 164 4.79 1.16 -17.40
C TYR A 164 5.99 1.63 -16.61
N LEU A 165 6.94 0.73 -16.35
CA LEU A 165 8.15 1.04 -15.60
C LEU A 165 8.93 2.21 -16.22
N ASN A 166 9.10 2.23 -17.55
CA ASN A 166 9.84 3.28 -18.24
C ASN A 166 9.20 4.67 -18.03
N ASP A 167 7.88 4.75 -18.19
CA ASP A 167 7.11 5.98 -17.96
C ASP A 167 7.22 6.43 -16.50
N TYR A 168 7.30 5.48 -15.56
CA TYR A 168 7.43 5.78 -14.14
C TYR A 168 8.78 6.39 -13.83
N LEU A 169 9.86 5.78 -14.31
CA LEU A 169 11.22 6.28 -14.10
C LEU A 169 11.39 7.67 -14.70
N GLU A 170 10.81 7.92 -15.88
CA GLU A 170 10.86 9.23 -16.53
C GLU A 170 10.09 10.31 -15.75
N LEU A 171 8.88 9.99 -15.28
CA LEU A 171 8.08 10.88 -14.46
C LEU A 171 8.75 11.17 -13.11
N LEU A 172 9.40 10.17 -12.52
CA LEU A 172 10.09 10.27 -11.23
C LEU A 172 11.36 11.11 -11.32
N ASP A 173 12.21 10.90 -12.33
CA ASP A 173 13.43 11.69 -12.55
C ASP A 173 13.10 13.18 -12.70
N TRP A 174 12.11 13.50 -13.56
CA TRP A 174 11.66 14.87 -13.72
C TRP A 174 11.13 15.45 -12.40
N SER A 175 10.29 14.69 -11.67
CA SER A 175 9.75 15.13 -10.39
C SER A 175 10.85 15.41 -9.37
N GLY A 176 11.85 14.53 -9.26
CA GLY A 176 13.00 14.71 -8.37
C GLY A 176 13.82 15.96 -8.70
N ARG A 177 14.05 16.24 -9.98
CA ARG A 177 14.78 17.46 -10.42
C ARG A 177 14.04 18.74 -10.06
N VAL A 178 12.73 18.78 -10.29
CA VAL A 178 11.88 19.92 -9.97
C VAL A 178 11.87 20.19 -8.46
N ILE A 179 11.73 19.14 -7.65
CA ILE A 179 11.75 19.22 -6.18
C ILE A 179 13.08 19.72 -5.66
N ARG A 180 14.20 19.20 -6.18
CA ARG A 180 15.55 19.62 -5.75
C ARG A 180 15.87 21.06 -6.15
N ALA A 181 15.42 21.49 -7.32
CA ALA A 181 15.67 22.84 -7.82
C ALA A 181 14.84 23.92 -7.10
N ASP A 182 13.87 23.52 -6.25
CA ASP A 182 12.84 24.38 -5.66
C ASP A 182 12.16 25.29 -6.70
N LYS A 183 11.95 24.74 -7.89
CA LYS A 183 11.36 25.45 -9.03
C LYS A 183 10.06 24.79 -9.45
N SER A 184 9.06 25.59 -9.78
CA SER A 184 7.94 25.13 -10.60
C SER A 184 8.43 25.02 -12.05
N GLY A 185 9.01 23.88 -12.41
CA GLY A 185 9.45 23.63 -13.77
C GLY A 185 8.26 23.39 -14.70
N SER A 186 8.29 23.91 -15.93
CA SER A 186 7.34 23.54 -16.97
C SER A 186 7.43 22.04 -17.24
N ILE A 187 6.29 21.36 -17.35
CA ILE A 187 6.24 19.92 -17.62
C ILE A 187 6.72 19.66 -19.05
N PRO A 188 7.73 18.79 -19.24
CA PRO A 188 8.16 18.36 -20.57
C PRO A 188 6.99 17.81 -21.38
N MET A 189 6.88 18.19 -22.66
CA MET A 189 5.80 17.70 -23.54
C MET A 189 5.70 16.18 -23.59
N LYS A 190 6.84 15.48 -23.49
CA LYS A 190 6.93 14.01 -23.42
C LYS A 190 6.24 13.38 -22.21
N LEU A 191 6.06 14.12 -21.11
CA LEU A 191 5.36 13.65 -19.91
C LEU A 191 3.86 13.93 -19.94
N LEU A 192 3.37 14.79 -20.84
CA LEU A 192 1.94 15.12 -20.94
C LEU A 192 1.06 13.89 -21.25
N PRO A 193 1.45 12.97 -22.15
CA PRO A 193 0.69 11.74 -22.37
C PRO A 193 0.58 10.88 -21.11
N ILE A 194 1.65 10.80 -20.31
CA ILE A 194 1.71 10.04 -19.06
C ILE A 194 0.70 10.60 -18.05
N LEU A 195 0.70 11.93 -17.85
CA LEU A 195 -0.20 12.60 -16.92
C LEU A 195 -1.66 12.55 -17.38
N LYS A 196 -1.91 12.64 -18.69
CA LYS A 196 -3.24 12.47 -19.27
C LYS A 196 -3.81 11.07 -19.01
N ARG A 197 -2.98 10.01 -19.13
CA ARG A 197 -3.40 8.64 -18.79
C ARG A 197 -3.76 8.49 -17.32
N LEU A 198 -3.02 9.15 -16.43
CA LEU A 198 -3.33 9.19 -14.99
C LEU A 198 -4.52 10.09 -14.65
N GLN A 199 -5.07 10.84 -15.59
CA GLN A 199 -6.10 11.86 -15.35
C GLN A 199 -5.65 12.92 -14.33
N ILE A 200 -4.36 13.27 -14.37
CA ILE A 200 -3.75 14.28 -13.49
C ILE A 200 -3.51 15.56 -14.31
N GLU A 201 -4.01 16.67 -13.79
CA GLU A 201 -3.65 17.99 -14.31
C GLU A 201 -2.14 18.22 -14.11
N PRO A 202 -1.39 18.58 -15.16
CA PRO A 202 0.05 18.75 -15.11
C PRO A 202 0.53 19.58 -13.90
N GLU A 203 -0.07 20.75 -13.69
CA GLU A 203 0.28 21.67 -12.59
C GLU A 203 0.00 21.10 -11.20
N SER A 204 -0.88 20.10 -11.08
CA SER A 204 -1.25 19.46 -9.82
C SER A 204 -0.26 18.37 -9.40
N TRP A 205 0.44 17.73 -10.34
CA TRP A 205 1.27 16.56 -10.05
C TRP A 205 2.36 16.80 -9.00
N ILE A 206 3.17 17.85 -9.19
CA ILE A 206 4.28 18.16 -8.27
C ILE A 206 3.75 18.49 -6.88
N ASN A 207 2.61 19.17 -6.80
CA ASN A 207 1.95 19.44 -5.53
C ASN A 207 1.53 18.13 -4.84
N GLN A 208 0.90 17.22 -5.57
CA GLN A 208 0.51 15.90 -5.05
C GLN A 208 1.72 15.10 -4.56
N VAL A 209 2.82 15.07 -5.33
CA VAL A 209 4.05 14.35 -4.96
C VAL A 209 4.82 15.02 -3.81
N ASN A 210 4.75 16.34 -3.62
CA ASN A 210 5.43 17.02 -2.52
C ASN A 210 4.65 17.02 -1.19
N HIS A 211 3.33 17.05 -1.31
CA HIS A 211 2.42 17.21 -0.17
C HIS A 211 1.59 15.95 0.10
N PHE A 212 1.95 14.83 -0.51
CA PHE A 212 1.31 13.54 -0.26
C PHE A 212 1.26 13.26 1.24
N GLY A 213 0.05 13.06 1.78
CA GLY A 213 -0.18 12.78 3.20
C GLY A 213 0.09 13.93 4.19
N LYS A 214 0.61 15.10 3.76
CA LYS A 214 0.82 16.27 4.65
C LYS A 214 -0.48 16.99 5.01
N ARG A 215 -1.48 16.88 4.13
CA ARG A 215 -2.84 17.33 4.42
C ARG A 215 -3.62 16.11 4.91
N TRP A 216 -4.18 16.17 6.13
CA TRP A 216 -4.69 15.01 6.88
C TRP A 216 -5.94 14.37 6.26
N TYR A 217 -5.75 13.64 5.17
CA TYR A 217 -6.82 12.96 4.45
C TYR A 217 -6.85 11.48 4.80
N ARG A 218 -8.06 10.95 5.01
CA ARG A 218 -8.29 9.50 5.17
C ARG A 218 -8.22 8.77 3.83
N VAL A 219 -8.38 9.51 2.74
CA VAL A 219 -8.47 9.00 1.37
C VAL A 219 -7.71 9.92 0.42
N VAL A 220 -7.12 9.37 -0.63
CA VAL A 220 -6.46 10.11 -1.71
C VAL A 220 -6.97 9.58 -3.04
N GLY A 221 -7.41 10.48 -3.91
CA GLY A 221 -7.89 10.15 -5.25
C GLY A 221 -8.64 11.30 -5.90
N SER A 222 -9.05 11.08 -7.14
CA SER A 222 -9.93 11.96 -7.89
C SER A 222 -11.23 12.23 -7.14
N THR A 223 -11.78 13.43 -7.34
CA THR A 223 -13.03 13.86 -6.70
C THR A 223 -14.14 12.84 -6.93
N ASN A 224 -14.30 12.34 -8.15
CA ASN A 224 -15.31 11.35 -8.50
C ASN A 224 -15.16 10.06 -7.66
N LYS A 225 -13.95 9.53 -7.49
CA LYS A 225 -13.72 8.32 -6.67
C LYS A 225 -14.00 8.55 -5.20
N ILE A 226 -13.64 9.72 -4.67
CA ILE A 226 -13.98 10.11 -3.29
C ILE A 226 -15.50 10.18 -3.10
N LYS A 227 -16.23 10.78 -4.05
CA LYS A 227 -17.71 10.84 -4.02
C LYS A 227 -18.33 9.45 -4.02
N THR A 228 -17.88 8.57 -4.92
CA THR A 228 -18.36 7.20 -4.99
C THR A 228 -18.13 6.44 -3.69
N LEU A 229 -16.95 6.62 -3.06
CA LEU A 229 -16.67 5.99 -1.77
C LEU A 229 -17.51 6.57 -0.64
N ALA A 230 -17.72 7.89 -0.60
CA ALA A 230 -18.56 8.53 0.40
C ALA A 230 -20.00 8.02 0.34
N LEU A 231 -20.57 7.89 -0.87
CA LEU A 231 -21.89 7.30 -1.09
C LEU A 231 -21.94 5.83 -0.65
N LYS A 232 -20.92 5.03 -0.98
CA LYS A 232 -20.83 3.62 -0.58
C LYS A 232 -20.80 3.44 0.94
N LEU A 233 -20.21 4.38 1.66
CA LEU A 233 -20.10 4.38 3.11
C LEU A 233 -21.26 5.11 3.81
N SER A 234 -22.26 5.58 3.05
CA SER A 234 -23.37 6.39 3.56
C SER A 234 -22.91 7.61 4.36
N LEU A 235 -21.81 8.24 3.92
CA LEU A 235 -21.24 9.43 4.53
C LEU A 235 -21.66 10.69 3.76
N ASN A 236 -22.11 11.71 4.50
CA ASN A 236 -22.52 13.00 3.92
C ASN A 236 -21.33 13.86 3.49
N TRP A 237 -20.13 13.59 4.03
CA TRP A 237 -18.90 14.30 3.68
C TRP A 237 -17.67 13.40 3.86
N MET A 238 -16.62 13.68 3.09
CA MET A 238 -15.34 12.99 3.19
C MET A 238 -14.19 13.95 2.87
N ASN A 239 -13.16 13.95 3.72
CA ASN A 239 -11.99 14.81 3.53
C ASN A 239 -10.91 14.07 2.71
N GLY A 240 -10.64 14.53 1.49
CA GLY A 240 -9.74 13.87 0.54
C GLY A 240 -9.03 14.77 -0.46
N GLN A 241 -9.23 16.09 -0.40
CA GLN A 241 -8.65 17.05 -1.34
C GLN A 241 -8.08 18.25 -0.61
N GLY A 242 -7.00 18.77 -1.18
CA GLY A 242 -6.16 19.88 -0.73
C GLY A 242 -6.83 21.12 -0.14
N SER A 243 -8.08 21.33 -0.49
CA SER A 243 -8.93 22.45 -0.11
C SER A 243 -9.66 22.15 1.20
N ASN A 244 -9.62 23.09 2.15
CA ASN A 244 -10.38 23.08 3.41
C ASN A 244 -11.92 23.08 3.25
N SER A 245 -12.44 22.76 2.07
CA SER A 245 -13.88 22.64 1.83
C SER A 245 -14.28 21.17 1.83
N PRO A 246 -15.03 20.70 2.84
CA PRO A 246 -15.62 19.36 2.78
C PRO A 246 -16.51 19.26 1.55
N PHE A 247 -16.42 18.15 0.84
CA PHE A 247 -17.39 17.82 -0.21
C PHE A 247 -18.71 17.40 0.45
N THR A 248 -19.82 18.02 0.07
CA THR A 248 -21.19 17.63 0.46
C THR A 248 -21.80 16.71 -0.59
N ALA A 249 -22.27 15.54 -0.18
CA ALA A 249 -22.88 14.54 -1.08
C ALA A 249 -24.34 14.85 -1.49
N SER A 250 -24.91 15.97 -1.04
CA SER A 250 -26.24 16.44 -1.43
C SER A 250 -26.17 17.29 -2.71
N GLY A 251 -27.12 17.06 -3.62
CA GLY A 251 -27.34 17.88 -4.81
C GLY A 251 -27.74 19.33 -4.50
#